data_AF-A0A1T0CMH2-F1
#
_entry.id   AF-A0A1T0CMH2-F1
#
_cell.length_a   1.000
_cell.length_b   1.000
_cell.length_c   1.000
_cell.angle_alpha   90.00
_cell.angle_beta   90.00
_cell.angle_gamma   90.00
#
_symmetry.space_group_name_H-M   'P 1'
#
loop_
_entity.id
_entity.type
_entity.pdbx_description
1 polymer ?
#
loop_
_entity_poly.entity_id
_entity_poly.type
_entity_poly.pdbx_seq_one_letter_code
_entity_poly.pdbx_strand_id
1 'polypeptide(L)'
;MKRLLSFIANEFPIFAMQSLVFALVMAFSSNFFRDTKAFEDFASSKLDSLTVTEFTFTCLAVLVIAGLLSLFEKVTKNMGENSSDILGSAVDKLLLEMPKLLYLIGSSIGTLGIVYGIITRECLILRAYAFIWVMFFFYGSIFTFFLTPKPHSKEKTHEQYPS
;
A
#
# COMPACT_ATOMS: atom_id res chain seq x y z
N MET A 1 -20.19 10.79 1.71
CA MET A 1 -20.01 9.89 2.88
C MET A 1 -20.23 8.41 2.55
N LYS A 2 -21.40 7.97 2.07
CA LYS A 2 -21.69 6.53 1.85
C LYS A 2 -20.66 5.77 0.99
N ARG A 3 -20.19 6.36 -0.11
CA ARG A 3 -19.12 5.77 -0.96
C ARG A 3 -17.78 5.63 -0.24
N LEU A 4 -17.38 6.64 0.53
CA LEU A 4 -16.11 6.62 1.27
C LEU A 4 -16.15 5.55 2.37
N LEU A 5 -17.26 5.45 3.09
CA LEU A 5 -17.41 4.47 4.17
C LEU A 5 -17.41 3.03 3.63
N SER A 6 -18.11 2.79 2.51
CA SER A 6 -18.09 1.50 1.82
C SER A 6 -16.71 1.16 1.26
N PHE A 7 -15.94 2.16 0.84
CA PHE A 7 -14.58 1.96 0.35
C PHE A 7 -13.64 1.58 1.51
N ILE A 8 -13.64 2.35 2.59
CA ILE A 8 -12.84 2.05 3.80
C ILE A 8 -13.19 0.66 4.35
N ALA A 9 -14.47 0.28 4.36
CA ALA A 9 -14.90 -1.04 4.82
C ALA A 9 -14.36 -2.19 3.95
N ASN A 10 -14.14 -1.98 2.65
CA ASN A 10 -13.53 -2.97 1.75
C ASN A 10 -11.99 -3.00 1.87
N GLU A 11 -11.38 -1.87 2.20
CA GLU A 11 -9.92 -1.76 2.35
C GLU A 11 -9.43 -2.32 3.69
N PHE A 12 -10.25 -2.23 4.75
CA PHE A 12 -9.89 -2.73 6.07
C PHE A 12 -9.50 -4.22 6.11
N PRO A 13 -10.27 -5.16 5.52
CA PRO A 13 -9.89 -6.56 5.45
C PRO A 13 -8.54 -6.79 4.77
N ILE A 14 -8.23 -6.03 3.71
CA ILE A 14 -6.97 -6.16 2.96
C ILE A 14 -5.80 -5.77 3.87
N PHE A 15 -5.91 -4.61 4.53
CA PHE A 15 -4.89 -4.11 5.45
C PHE A 15 -4.71 -5.03 6.66
N ALA A 16 -5.81 -5.53 7.24
CA ALA A 16 -5.79 -6.46 8.36
C ALA A 16 -5.13 -7.81 8.00
N MET A 17 -5.42 -8.36 6.81
CA MET A 17 -4.78 -9.58 6.32
C MET A 17 -3.29 -9.39 6.10
N GLN A 18 -2.87 -8.24 5.58
CA GLN A 18 -1.46 -7.91 5.40
C GLN A 18 -0.72 -7.84 6.74
N SER A 19 -1.33 -7.21 7.75
CA SER A 19 -0.85 -7.23 9.13
C SER A 19 -0.75 -8.64 9.70
N LEU A 20 -1.75 -9.49 9.48
CA LEU A 20 -1.72 -10.87 9.96
C LEU A 20 -0.59 -11.68 9.33
N VAL A 21 -0.37 -11.53 8.02
CA VAL A 21 0.76 -12.16 7.32
C VAL A 21 2.08 -11.72 7.95
N PHE A 22 2.27 -10.42 8.23
CA PHE A 22 3.48 -9.94 8.89
C PHE A 22 3.65 -10.50 10.31
N ALA A 23 2.58 -10.56 11.09
CA ALA A 23 2.61 -11.17 12.42
C ALA A 23 3.03 -12.64 12.38
N LEU A 24 2.54 -13.41 11.39
CA LEU A 24 2.91 -14.81 11.20
C LEU A 24 4.36 -14.98 10.75
N VAL A 25 4.83 -14.16 9.80
CA VAL A 25 6.25 -14.17 9.39
C VAL A 25 7.16 -13.93 10.59
N MET A 26 6.81 -12.96 11.43
CA MET A 26 7.55 -12.64 12.64
C MET A 26 7.51 -13.76 13.68
N ALA A 27 6.35 -14.37 13.88
CA ALA A 27 6.22 -15.53 14.73
C ALA A 27 7.13 -16.66 14.23
N PHE A 28 7.12 -16.97 12.93
CA PHE A 28 7.95 -18.04 12.37
C PHE A 28 9.44 -17.72 12.46
N SER A 29 9.85 -16.48 12.17
CA SER A 29 11.25 -16.04 12.28
C SER A 29 11.79 -16.05 13.72
N SER A 30 10.92 -15.94 14.73
CA SER A 30 11.29 -15.95 16.16
C SER A 30 10.97 -17.26 16.90
N ASN A 31 10.72 -18.35 16.15
CA ASN A 31 10.30 -19.63 16.70
C ASN A 31 9.06 -19.52 17.62
N PHE A 32 8.01 -18.89 17.10
CA PHE A 32 6.77 -18.51 17.80
C PHE A 32 7.01 -17.64 19.04
N PHE A 33 7.87 -16.62 18.93
CA PHE A 33 8.22 -15.71 20.01
C PHE A 33 8.95 -16.37 21.20
N ARG A 34 9.46 -17.59 21.03
CA ARG A 34 10.23 -18.29 22.07
C ARG A 34 11.66 -17.79 22.15
N ASP A 35 12.19 -17.28 21.04
CA ASP A 35 13.52 -16.66 20.98
C ASP A 35 13.38 -15.14 20.93
N THR A 36 13.46 -14.51 22.11
CA THR A 36 13.35 -13.06 22.26
C THR A 36 14.49 -12.32 21.54
N LYS A 37 15.69 -12.90 21.46
CA LYS A 37 16.81 -12.28 20.74
C LYS A 37 16.58 -12.32 19.23
N ALA A 38 16.17 -13.47 18.69
CA ALA A 38 15.82 -13.55 17.28
C ALA A 38 14.67 -12.59 16.91
N PHE A 39 13.74 -12.37 17.84
CA PHE A 39 12.68 -11.37 17.68
C PHE A 39 13.21 -9.94 17.70
N GLU A 40 14.07 -9.57 18.65
CA GLU A 40 14.67 -8.23 18.74
C GLU A 40 15.59 -7.92 17.56
N ASP A 41 16.36 -8.90 17.09
CA ASP A 41 17.22 -8.78 15.90
C ASP A 41 16.38 -8.62 14.63
N PHE A 42 15.29 -9.38 14.51
CA PHE A 42 14.34 -9.22 13.40
C PHE A 42 13.62 -7.86 13.45
N ALA A 43 13.21 -7.44 14.64
CA ALA A 43 12.51 -6.17 14.85
C ALA A 43 13.43 -4.97 14.56
N SER A 44 14.65 -4.97 15.09
CA SER A 44 15.63 -3.91 14.86
C SER A 44 16.05 -3.85 13.39
N SER A 45 16.40 -4.99 12.78
CA SER A 45 16.77 -5.03 11.36
C SER A 45 15.65 -4.53 10.46
N LYS A 46 14.38 -4.85 10.76
CA LYS A 46 13.25 -4.38 9.98
C LYS A 46 12.88 -2.93 10.26
N LEU A 47 12.97 -2.44 11.49
CA LEU A 47 12.71 -1.04 11.82
C LEU A 47 13.79 -0.11 11.24
N ASP A 48 15.05 -0.55 11.29
CA ASP A 48 16.17 0.20 10.72
C ASP A 48 16.14 0.15 9.19
N SER A 49 15.84 -1.02 8.58
CA SER A 49 15.70 -1.13 7.13
C SER A 49 14.47 -0.38 6.61
N LEU A 50 13.29 -0.56 7.21
CA LEU A 50 12.07 0.16 6.78
C LEU A 50 12.02 1.60 7.31
N THR A 51 13.15 2.31 7.27
CA THR A 51 13.21 3.71 7.67
C THR A 51 12.27 4.54 6.78
N VAL A 52 11.71 5.61 7.35
CA VAL A 52 10.90 6.62 6.62
C VAL A 52 11.64 7.09 5.35
N THR A 53 12.96 7.10 5.38
CA THR A 53 13.85 7.38 4.26
C THR A 53 13.70 6.39 3.10
N GLU A 54 13.77 5.08 3.35
CA GLU A 54 13.59 4.05 2.31
C GLU A 54 12.17 4.10 1.72
N PHE A 55 11.16 4.33 2.56
CA PHE A 55 9.79 4.54 2.09
C PHE A 55 9.67 5.78 1.19
N THR A 56 10.27 6.91 1.61
CA THR A 56 10.23 8.17 0.86
C THR A 56 10.95 8.00 -0.47
N PHE A 57 12.12 7.32 -0.50
CA PHE A 57 12.82 7.02 -1.73
C PHE A 57 12.05 6.06 -2.64
N THR A 58 11.36 5.06 -2.08
CA THR A 58 10.51 4.16 -2.85
C THR A 58 9.34 4.93 -3.49
N CYS A 59 8.68 5.81 -2.75
CA CYS A 59 7.63 6.67 -3.28
C CYS A 59 8.17 7.61 -4.38
N LEU A 60 9.32 8.24 -4.12
CA LEU A 60 9.95 9.13 -5.08
C LEU A 60 10.35 8.38 -6.36
N ALA A 61 10.91 7.18 -6.23
CA ALA A 61 11.29 6.34 -7.36
C ALA A 61 10.06 5.97 -8.20
N VAL A 62 8.95 5.56 -7.58
CA VAL A 62 7.71 5.26 -8.30
C VAL A 62 7.13 6.50 -8.99
N LEU A 63 7.16 7.68 -8.36
CA LEU A 63 6.74 8.94 -8.98
C LEU A 63 7.64 9.32 -10.17
N VAL A 64 8.96 9.17 -10.03
CA VAL A 64 9.93 9.44 -11.09
C VAL A 64 9.70 8.48 -12.26
N ILE A 65 9.55 7.18 -12.00
CA ILE A 65 9.28 6.18 -13.04
C ILE A 65 7.93 6.45 -13.73
N ALA A 66 6.87 6.75 -12.98
CA ALA A 66 5.58 7.11 -13.55
C ALA A 66 5.67 8.38 -14.43
N GLY A 67 6.42 9.39 -13.98
CA GLY A 67 6.68 10.61 -14.74
C GLY A 67 7.49 10.37 -16.01
N LEU A 68 8.52 9.52 -15.94
CA LEU A 68 9.33 9.12 -17.09
C LEU A 68 8.50 8.33 -18.12
N LEU A 69 7.69 7.38 -17.66
CA LEU A 69 6.78 6.63 -18.53
C LEU A 69 5.74 7.55 -19.20
N SER A 70 5.21 8.54 -18.48
CA SER A 70 4.29 9.56 -19.03
C SER A 70 4.97 10.45 -20.07
N LEU A 71 6.23 10.83 -19.86
CA LEU A 71 7.02 11.56 -20.84
C LEU A 71 7.28 10.70 -22.09
N PHE A 72 7.60 9.43 -21.88
CA PHE A 72 7.83 8.47 -22.96
C PHE A 72 6.57 8.26 -23.80
N GLU A 73 5.39 8.18 -23.18
CA GLU A 73 4.08 8.14 -23.85
C GLU A 73 3.87 9.37 -24.75
N LYS A 74 4.22 10.56 -24.23
CA LYS A 74 4.06 11.82 -24.98
C LYS A 74 4.99 11.90 -26.19
N VAL A 75 6.21 11.35 -26.08
CA VAL A 75 7.18 11.29 -27.16
C VAL A 75 6.76 10.27 -28.22
N THR A 76 6.36 9.06 -27.84
CA THR A 76 5.92 8.01 -28.79
C THR A 76 4.64 8.40 -29.51
N LYS A 77 3.70 9.07 -28.83
CA LYS A 77 2.50 9.64 -29.46
C LYS A 77 2.84 10.69 -30.52
N ASN A 78 3.84 11.53 -30.28
CA ASN A 78 4.31 12.52 -31.27
C ASN A 78 5.05 11.88 -32.45
N MET A 79 5.60 10.67 -32.30
CA MET A 79 6.24 9.92 -33.38
C MET A 79 5.25 9.10 -34.24
N GLY A 80 3.95 9.14 -33.93
CA GLY A 80 2.90 8.47 -34.74
C GLY A 80 2.81 6.96 -34.49
N GLU A 81 3.44 6.44 -33.45
CA GLU A 81 3.42 5.02 -33.12
C GLU A 81 2.22 4.71 -32.19
N ASN A 82 1.38 3.74 -32.58
CA ASN A 82 0.13 3.37 -31.89
C ASN A 82 0.34 2.62 -30.55
N SER A 83 1.56 2.65 -30.00
CA SER A 83 1.96 1.97 -28.76
C SER A 83 1.49 2.68 -27.47
N SER A 84 0.72 3.77 -27.60
CA SER A 84 0.29 4.63 -26.48
C SER A 84 -0.61 3.93 -25.46
N ASP A 85 -1.47 2.99 -25.90
CA ASP A 85 -2.44 2.35 -25.01
C ASP A 85 -1.79 1.40 -23.98
N ILE A 86 -0.70 0.73 -24.38
CA ILE A 86 0.02 -0.20 -23.49
C ILE A 86 0.76 0.58 -22.40
N LEU A 87 1.38 1.70 -22.76
CA LEU A 87 2.20 2.49 -21.85
C LEU A 87 1.34 3.28 -20.85
N GLY A 88 0.22 3.86 -21.30
CA GLY A 88 -0.75 4.51 -20.41
C GLY A 88 -1.34 3.52 -19.39
N SER A 89 -1.71 2.30 -19.84
CA SER A 89 -2.18 1.25 -18.92
C SER A 89 -1.11 0.80 -17.92
N ALA A 90 0.17 0.83 -18.29
CA ALA A 90 1.27 0.49 -17.38
C ALA A 90 1.47 1.57 -16.31
N VAL A 91 1.37 2.86 -16.66
CA VAL A 91 1.44 3.99 -15.72
C VAL A 91 0.30 3.93 -14.71
N ASP A 92 -0.94 3.71 -15.18
CA ASP A 92 -2.11 3.60 -14.30
C ASP A 92 -1.98 2.44 -13.32
N LYS A 93 -1.48 1.28 -13.78
CA LYS A 93 -1.22 0.13 -12.90
C LYS A 93 -0.15 0.44 -11.86
N LEU A 94 0.94 1.10 -12.25
CA LEU A 94 2.04 1.46 -11.34
C LEU A 94 1.56 2.44 -10.25
N LEU A 95 0.76 3.44 -10.63
CA LEU A 95 0.16 4.38 -9.69
C LEU A 95 -0.84 3.70 -8.74
N LEU A 96 -1.60 2.71 -9.23
CA LEU A 96 -2.50 1.90 -8.40
C LEU A 96 -1.77 0.92 -7.46
N GLU A 97 -0.47 0.69 -7.64
CA GLU A 97 0.35 -0.10 -6.71
C GLU A 97 0.91 0.73 -5.55
N MET A 98 1.03 2.06 -5.69
CA MET A 98 1.51 2.93 -4.61
C MET A 98 0.72 2.79 -3.30
N PRO A 99 -0.62 2.77 -3.29
CA PRO A 99 -1.36 2.59 -2.05
C PRO A 99 -1.13 1.22 -1.41
N LYS A 100 -0.89 0.17 -2.22
CA LYS A 100 -0.58 -1.17 -1.71
C LYS A 100 0.81 -1.21 -1.05
N LEU A 101 1.78 -0.45 -1.57
CA LEU A 101 3.09 -0.28 -0.95
C LEU A 101 2.98 0.48 0.38
N LEU A 102 2.18 1.55 0.41
CA LEU A 102 1.83 2.28 1.63
C LEU A 102 1.21 1.35 2.69
N TYR A 103 0.31 0.47 2.29
CA TYR A 103 -0.26 -0.53 3.18
C TYR A 103 0.74 -1.56 3.64
N LEU A 104 1.63 -2.06 2.77
CA LEU A 104 2.69 -2.98 3.13
C LEU A 104 3.58 -2.40 4.23
N ILE A 105 3.95 -1.13 4.09
CA ILE A 105 4.87 -0.45 5.00
C ILE A 105 4.15 -0.09 6.30
N GLY A 106 2.96 0.50 6.22
CA GLY A 106 2.16 0.82 7.39
C GLY A 106 1.77 -0.41 8.21
N SER A 107 1.34 -1.48 7.55
CA SER A 107 1.00 -2.75 8.21
C SER A 107 2.25 -3.40 8.81
N SER A 108 3.39 -3.44 8.11
CA SER A 108 4.62 -4.03 8.65
C SER A 108 5.16 -3.29 9.88
N ILE A 109 5.40 -1.98 9.77
CA ILE A 109 5.95 -1.16 10.87
C ILE A 109 4.97 -1.13 12.05
N GLY A 110 3.68 -0.90 11.76
CA GLY A 110 2.65 -0.84 12.79
C GLY A 110 2.51 -2.18 13.53
N THR A 111 2.44 -3.30 12.79
CA THR A 111 2.32 -4.64 13.40
C THR A 111 3.55 -4.97 14.23
N LEU A 112 4.75 -4.66 13.72
CA LEU A 112 6.01 -4.95 14.39
C LEU A 112 6.15 -4.20 15.71
N GLY A 113 5.86 -2.91 15.72
CA GLY A 113 5.88 -2.14 16.95
C GLY A 113 4.76 -2.49 17.94
N ILE A 114 3.58 -2.89 17.46
CA ILE A 114 2.50 -3.40 18.32
C ILE A 114 2.94 -4.71 18.99
N VAL A 115 3.45 -5.68 18.22
CA VAL A 115 3.90 -6.98 18.75
C VAL A 115 5.06 -6.77 19.72
N TYR A 116 6.03 -5.91 19.38
CA TYR A 116 7.13 -5.56 20.27
C TYR A 116 6.61 -4.97 21.60
N GLY A 117 5.72 -3.97 21.54
CA GLY A 117 5.12 -3.37 22.74
C GLY A 117 4.30 -4.35 23.59
N ILE A 118 3.65 -5.35 22.98
CA ILE A 118 2.97 -6.43 23.71
C ILE A 118 3.98 -7.31 24.46
N ILE A 119 5.07 -7.69 23.80
CA ILE A 119 6.10 -8.59 24.37
C ILE A 119 6.88 -7.90 25.48
N THR A 120 7.34 -6.66 25.25
CA THR A 120 8.11 -5.89 26.24
C THR A 120 7.21 -5.26 27.32
N ARG A 121 5.89 -5.35 27.16
CA ARG A 121 4.87 -4.72 28.03
C ARG A 121 4.99 -3.19 28.10
N GLU A 122 5.61 -2.57 27.11
CA GLU A 122 5.75 -1.12 27.02
C GLU A 122 4.50 -0.47 26.43
N CYS A 123 3.64 0.05 27.32
CA CYS A 123 2.39 0.70 26.93
C CYS A 123 2.58 1.93 26.02
N LEU A 124 3.69 2.67 26.18
CA LEU A 124 3.98 3.84 25.34
C LEU A 124 4.24 3.42 23.89
N ILE A 125 5.11 2.43 23.69
CA ILE A 125 5.45 1.87 22.38
C ILE A 125 4.19 1.28 21.73
N LEU A 126 3.45 0.46 22.46
CA LEU A 126 2.21 -0.13 21.97
C LEU A 126 1.23 0.94 21.46
N ARG A 127 1.01 2.01 22.24
CA ARG A 127 0.11 3.10 21.84
C ARG A 127 0.64 3.88 20.63
N ALA A 128 1.95 4.17 20.60
CA ALA A 128 2.56 4.90 19.50
C ALA A 128 2.42 4.13 18.18
N TYR A 129 2.75 2.85 18.16
CA TYR A 129 2.66 2.04 16.96
C TYR A 129 1.23 1.66 16.58
N ALA A 130 0.32 1.52 17.55
CA ALA A 130 -1.12 1.41 17.25
C ALA A 130 -1.64 2.69 16.58
N PHE A 131 -1.21 3.87 17.03
CA PHE A 131 -1.56 5.13 16.39
C PHE A 131 -0.98 5.24 14.97
N ILE A 132 0.29 4.87 14.78
CA ILE A 132 0.93 4.82 13.46
C ILE A 132 0.17 3.87 12.53
N TRP A 133 -0.17 2.68 12.99
CA TRP A 133 -0.91 1.68 12.22
C TRP A 133 -2.26 2.23 11.72
N VAL A 134 -3.01 2.90 12.61
CA VAL A 134 -4.28 3.54 12.27
C VAL A 134 -4.09 4.69 11.29
N MET A 135 -3.08 5.54 11.50
CA MET A 135 -2.75 6.65 10.59
C MET A 135 -2.43 6.16 9.18
N PHE A 136 -1.58 5.14 9.04
CA PHE A 136 -1.23 4.57 7.74
C PHE A 136 -2.42 3.92 7.05
N PHE A 137 -3.32 3.26 7.81
CA PHE A 137 -4.56 2.73 7.26
C PHE A 137 -5.41 3.83 6.62
N PHE A 138 -5.72 4.90 7.37
CA PHE A 138 -6.54 5.99 6.86
C PHE A 138 -5.85 6.75 5.73
N TYR A 139 -4.56 7.00 5.85
CA TYR A 139 -3.78 7.67 4.81
C TYR A 139 -3.78 6.86 3.51
N GLY A 140 -3.48 5.56 3.57
CA GLY A 140 -3.52 4.68 2.41
C GLY A 140 -4.92 4.54 1.83
N SER A 141 -5.98 4.48 2.65
CA SER A 141 -7.37 4.43 2.18
C SER A 141 -7.77 5.70 1.45
N ILE A 142 -7.43 6.88 1.99
CA ILE A 142 -7.70 8.18 1.34
C ILE A 142 -6.91 8.28 0.03
N PHE A 143 -5.64 7.88 0.04
CA PHE A 143 -4.78 7.92 -1.13
C PHE A 143 -5.28 6.98 -2.24
N THR A 144 -5.67 5.75 -1.90
CA THR A 144 -6.29 4.80 -2.83
C THR A 144 -7.59 5.36 -3.39
N PHE A 145 -8.41 6.00 -2.56
CA PHE A 145 -9.67 6.62 -3.00
C PHE A 145 -9.45 7.74 -4.02
N PHE A 146 -8.38 8.54 -3.88
CA PHE A 146 -8.03 9.59 -4.84
C PHE A 146 -7.45 9.03 -6.14
N LEU A 147 -6.65 7.96 -6.06
CA LEU A 147 -5.99 7.37 -7.23
C LEU A 147 -6.86 6.38 -8.00
N THR A 148 -7.86 5.78 -7.36
CA THR A 148 -8.80 4.89 -8.05
C THR A 148 -9.65 5.73 -9.00
N PRO A 149 -9.54 5.55 -10.34
CA PRO A 149 -10.36 6.28 -11.28
C PRO A 149 -11.83 6.01 -10.94
N LYS A 150 -12.65 7.06 -10.88
CA LYS A 150 -14.11 6.87 -10.77
C LYS A 150 -14.51 5.96 -11.94
N PRO A 151 -15.26 4.87 -11.71
CA PRO A 151 -15.72 4.05 -12.81
C PRO A 151 -16.49 4.98 -13.76
N HIS A 152 -15.97 5.15 -14.97
CA HIS A 152 -16.70 5.78 -16.04
C HIS A 152 -18.01 4.99 -16.12
N SER A 153 -19.12 5.68 -15.86
CA SER A 153 -20.43 5.08 -16.02
C SER A 153 -20.51 4.58 -17.46
N LYS A 154 -20.39 3.25 -17.65
CA LYS A 154 -20.88 2.60 -18.86
C LYS A 154 -22.41 2.61 -18.74
N GLU A 155 -22.97 3.80 -18.84
CA GLU A 155 -24.40 4.02 -18.96
C GLU A 155 -24.58 4.89 -20.20
N LYS A 156 -24.77 4.18 -21.31
CA LYS A 156 -25.55 4.51 -22.52
C LYS A 156 -24.90 3.81 -23.71
N THR A 157 -25.47 2.66 -24.09
CA THR A 157 -25.97 2.36 -25.44
C THR A 157 -26.93 1.15 -25.35
N HIS A 158 -28.24 1.44 -25.31
CA HIS A 158 -29.35 0.77 -26.02
C HIS A 158 -29.25 -0.75 -26.26
N GLU A 159 -30.14 -1.62 -25.76
CA GLU A 159 -31.61 -1.60 -25.95
C GLU A 159 -32.04 -0.91 -27.26
N GLN A 160 -31.73 -1.54 -28.39
CA GLN A 160 -32.54 -1.47 -29.61
C GLN A 160 -32.31 -2.73 -30.46
N TYR A 161 -33.29 -3.64 -30.44
CA TYR A 161 -33.49 -4.79 -31.35
C TYR A 161 -33.42 -4.34 -32.84
N PRO A 162 -33.05 -5.20 -33.82
CA PRO A 162 -33.88 -6.35 -34.20
C PRO A 162 -33.17 -7.61 -34.77
N SER A 163 -33.80 -8.75 -34.53
CA SER A 163 -34.00 -9.82 -35.53
C SER A 163 -35.15 -10.70 -35.07
#